data_AF-A0A1V3SBV5-F1
#
_entry.id   AF-A0A1V3SBV5-F1
#
_cell.length_a   1.000
_cell.length_b   1.000
_cell.length_c   1.000
_cell.angle_alpha   90.00
_cell.angle_beta   90.00
_cell.angle_gamma   90.00
#
_symmetry.space_group_name_H-M   'P 1'
#
loop_
_entity.id
_entity.type
_entity.pdbx_description
1 polymer ?
#
loop_
_entity_poly.entity_id
_entity_poly.type
_entity_poly.pdbx_seq_one_letter_code
_entity_poly.pdbx_strand_id
1 'polypeptide(L)'
;MNTFEFFNEHFGRHLVAIGHESPHDATARALSSNHRLAKGSESRLSSGWAIVRPGTSSVQLKLAAAHLHFDERTRVEAFLDELAHWDEKSPRIFLMFDKAPVPIAHLFLTVDKRAVRICSPAGVETFNWNEAPSPESGGIQKALWKRRTPA
;
A
#
# COMPACT_ATOMS: atom_id res chain seq x y z
N MET A 1 -3.87 -7.61 16.83
CA MET A 1 -3.83 -7.69 15.36
C MET A 1 -2.43 -7.30 14.89
N ASN A 2 -1.76 -8.18 14.15
CA ASN A 2 -0.46 -7.91 13.52
C ASN A 2 -0.61 -7.36 12.09
N THR A 3 0.51 -6.99 11.44
CA THR A 3 0.50 -6.43 10.07
C THR A 3 -0.16 -7.34 9.03
N PHE A 4 0.05 -8.65 9.12
CA PHE A 4 -0.47 -9.62 8.15
C PHE A 4 -1.97 -9.83 8.33
N GLU A 5 -2.44 -9.91 9.57
CA GLU A 5 -3.86 -9.95 9.90
C GLU A 5 -4.58 -8.70 9.38
N PHE A 6 -4.04 -7.50 9.65
CA PHE A 6 -4.60 -6.24 9.16
C PHE A 6 -4.63 -6.18 7.63
N PHE A 7 -3.54 -6.57 6.97
CA PHE A 7 -3.48 -6.60 5.52
C PHE A 7 -4.53 -7.54 4.93
N ASN A 8 -4.66 -8.74 5.49
CA ASN A 8 -5.62 -9.73 5.02
C ASN A 8 -7.07 -9.31 5.26
N GLU A 9 -7.36 -8.73 6.41
CA GLU A 9 -8.70 -8.24 6.76
C GLU A 9 -9.19 -7.15 5.79
N HIS A 10 -8.31 -6.25 5.36
CA HIS A 10 -8.70 -5.07 4.60
C HIS A 10 -8.32 -5.11 3.12
N PHE A 11 -7.52 -6.08 2.69
CA PHE A 11 -7.04 -6.17 1.31
C PHE A 11 -6.88 -7.61 0.83
N GLY A 12 -6.04 -8.41 1.50
CA GLY A 12 -5.64 -9.74 1.04
C GLY A 12 -6.82 -10.69 0.78
N ARG A 13 -7.83 -10.69 1.66
CA ARG A 13 -9.04 -11.55 1.51
C ARG A 13 -9.86 -11.29 0.25
N HIS A 14 -9.70 -10.11 -0.34
CA HIS A 14 -10.40 -9.74 -1.57
C HIS A 14 -9.64 -10.19 -2.82
N LEU A 15 -8.40 -10.64 -2.66
CA LEU A 15 -7.52 -11.07 -3.75
C LEU A 15 -7.40 -12.59 -3.81
N VAL A 16 -7.29 -13.24 -2.67
CA VAL A 16 -7.12 -14.68 -2.55
C VAL A 16 -8.04 -15.22 -1.47
N ALA A 17 -8.51 -16.46 -1.64
CA ALA A 17 -9.21 -17.15 -0.57
C ALA A 17 -8.27 -17.31 0.63
N ILE A 18 -8.75 -16.94 1.83
CA ILE A 18 -8.04 -17.17 3.09
C ILE A 18 -8.62 -18.47 3.68
N GLY A 19 -7.87 -19.56 3.54
CA GLY A 19 -8.26 -20.86 4.09
C GLY A 19 -7.83 -21.01 5.56
N HIS A 20 -7.46 -22.24 5.95
CA HIS A 20 -6.95 -22.57 7.29
C HIS A 20 -5.46 -22.25 7.49
N GLU A 21 -4.85 -21.47 6.60
CA GLU A 21 -3.43 -21.17 6.65
C GLU A 21 -3.11 -19.98 7.56
N SER A 22 -1.82 -19.78 7.83
CA SER A 22 -1.37 -18.64 8.64
C SER A 22 -1.63 -17.31 7.92
N PRO A 23 -1.91 -16.20 8.66
CA PRO A 23 -2.02 -14.87 8.04
C PRO A 23 -0.79 -14.47 7.23
N HIS A 24 0.39 -14.96 7.63
CA HIS A 24 1.64 -14.75 6.92
C HIS A 24 1.58 -15.37 5.51
N ASP A 25 1.21 -16.64 5.38
CA ASP A 25 1.21 -17.34 4.10
C ASP A 25 0.12 -16.82 3.15
N ALA A 26 -1.06 -16.51 3.70
CA ALA A 26 -2.13 -15.85 2.94
C ALA A 26 -1.68 -14.49 2.39
N THR A 27 -0.95 -13.70 3.20
CA THR A 27 -0.39 -12.41 2.78
C THR A 27 0.65 -12.59 1.68
N ALA A 28 1.58 -13.53 1.85
CA ALA A 28 2.62 -13.81 0.86
C ALA A 28 2.02 -14.23 -0.49
N ARG A 29 0.96 -15.06 -0.47
CA ARG A 29 0.24 -15.46 -1.67
C ARG A 29 -0.48 -14.27 -2.31
N ALA A 30 -1.19 -13.45 -1.53
CA ALA A 30 -1.88 -12.27 -2.04
C ALA A 30 -0.92 -11.29 -2.75
N LEU A 31 0.29 -11.11 -2.24
CA LEU A 31 1.30 -10.23 -2.83
C LEU A 31 1.94 -10.80 -4.10
N SER A 32 2.05 -12.13 -4.22
CA SER A 32 2.82 -12.80 -5.29
C SER A 32 1.97 -13.39 -6.43
N SER A 33 0.68 -13.66 -6.19
CA SER A 33 -0.19 -14.34 -7.16
C SER A 33 -0.66 -13.44 -8.30
N ASN A 34 -1.15 -14.08 -9.36
CA ASN A 34 -1.95 -13.42 -10.38
C ASN A 34 -3.36 -13.15 -9.83
N HIS A 35 -3.91 -11.98 -10.15
CA HIS A 35 -5.25 -11.56 -9.75
C HIS A 35 -6.08 -11.26 -10.97
N ARG A 36 -7.37 -11.62 -10.91
CA ARG A 36 -8.30 -11.32 -11.98
C ARG A 36 -8.51 -9.82 -12.10
N LEU A 37 -8.40 -9.31 -13.32
CA LEU A 37 -8.64 -7.91 -13.67
C LEU A 37 -10.10 -7.72 -14.07
N ALA A 38 -10.61 -6.50 -13.94
CA ALA A 38 -11.99 -6.15 -14.28
C ALA A 38 -12.36 -6.48 -15.74
N LYS A 39 -11.38 -6.50 -16.65
CA LYS A 39 -11.56 -6.86 -18.06
C LYS A 39 -11.40 -8.36 -18.36
N GLY A 40 -11.27 -9.20 -17.34
CA GLY A 40 -11.29 -10.67 -17.47
C GLY A 40 -9.93 -11.35 -17.62
N SER A 41 -8.84 -10.63 -17.87
CA SER A 41 -7.48 -11.17 -17.83
C SER A 41 -6.96 -11.31 -16.39
N GLU A 42 -5.78 -11.92 -16.22
CA GLU A 42 -5.12 -12.02 -14.92
C GLU A 42 -3.77 -11.31 -14.95
N SER A 43 -3.39 -10.69 -13.83
CA SER A 43 -2.08 -10.06 -13.68
C SER A 43 -1.66 -9.99 -12.22
N ARG A 44 -0.34 -10.04 -11.97
CA ARG A 44 0.22 -9.74 -10.65
C ARG A 44 0.05 -8.26 -10.32
N LEU A 45 0.18 -7.93 -9.04
CA LEU A 45 0.41 -6.56 -8.57
C LEU A 45 1.81 -6.09 -8.98
N SER A 46 1.99 -5.86 -10.29
CA SER A 46 3.27 -5.65 -10.96
C SER A 46 3.56 -4.17 -11.21
N SER A 47 2.58 -3.29 -11.07
CA SER A 47 2.76 -1.85 -11.19
C SER A 47 1.66 -1.11 -10.43
N GLY A 48 1.96 0.13 -10.07
CA GLY A 48 1.04 1.03 -9.40
C GLY A 48 1.20 1.04 -7.88
N TRP A 49 0.09 1.22 -7.17
CA TRP A 49 0.09 1.41 -5.73
C TRP A 49 -1.20 0.88 -5.08
N ALA A 50 -1.16 0.70 -3.77
CA ALA A 50 -2.34 0.49 -2.93
C ALA A 50 -2.22 1.20 -1.58
N ILE A 51 -3.36 1.58 -1.01
CA ILE A 51 -3.51 2.07 0.36
C ILE A 51 -4.46 1.12 1.07
N VAL A 52 -3.94 0.35 2.02
CA VAL A 52 -4.73 -0.58 2.83
C VAL A 52 -5.18 0.11 4.10
N ARG A 53 -6.49 0.07 4.36
CA ARG A 53 -7.12 0.74 5.49
C ARG A 53 -8.45 0.11 5.87
N PRO A 54 -8.95 0.29 7.11
CA PRO A 54 -10.28 -0.17 7.47
C PRO A 54 -11.36 0.47 6.58
N GLY A 55 -12.44 -0.27 6.36
CA GLY A 55 -13.50 0.12 5.44
C GLY A 55 -13.14 -0.22 3.99
N THR A 56 -12.56 0.73 3.26
CA THR A 56 -12.30 0.58 1.83
C THR A 56 -10.86 0.91 1.48
N SER A 57 -10.09 -0.13 1.16
CA SER A 57 -8.75 -0.01 0.60
C SER A 57 -8.79 0.41 -0.87
N SER A 58 -7.81 1.21 -1.27
CA SER A 58 -7.69 1.72 -2.64
C SER A 58 -6.52 1.08 -3.36
N VAL A 59 -6.64 0.88 -4.68
CA VAL A 59 -5.60 0.27 -5.52
C VAL A 59 -5.65 0.83 -6.93
N GLN A 60 -4.48 1.04 -7.53
CA GLN A 60 -4.37 1.59 -8.89
C GLN A 60 -4.57 0.55 -10.00
N LEU A 61 -4.57 -0.74 -9.67
CA LEU A 61 -4.84 -1.80 -10.64
C LEU A 61 -6.36 -2.07 -10.67
N LYS A 62 -6.97 -2.05 -11.87
CA LYS A 62 -8.41 -2.37 -12.06
C LYS A 62 -8.67 -3.86 -11.84
N LEU A 63 -8.75 -4.28 -10.57
CA LEU A 63 -9.01 -5.65 -10.14
C LEU A 63 -10.50 -6.02 -10.24
N ALA A 64 -10.80 -7.29 -10.46
CA ALA A 64 -12.15 -7.86 -10.36
C ALA A 64 -12.49 -8.18 -8.89
N ALA A 65 -12.21 -7.23 -7.98
CA ALA A 65 -12.43 -7.36 -6.54
C ALA A 65 -13.36 -6.24 -6.07
N ALA A 66 -14.65 -6.54 -5.90
CA ALA A 66 -15.70 -5.54 -5.69
C ALA A 66 -15.55 -4.68 -4.42
N HIS A 67 -14.77 -5.13 -3.45
CA HIS A 67 -14.54 -4.43 -2.17
C HIS A 67 -13.29 -3.56 -2.16
N LEU A 68 -12.51 -3.54 -3.25
CA LEU A 68 -11.36 -2.66 -3.42
C LEU A 68 -11.77 -1.49 -4.32
N HIS A 69 -11.47 -0.28 -3.86
CA HIS A 69 -11.71 0.91 -4.67
C HIS A 69 -10.59 1.07 -5.69
N PHE A 70 -10.96 1.13 -6.96
CA PHE A 70 -10.03 1.48 -8.00
C PHE A 70 -9.82 3.01 -8.05
N ASP A 71 -8.57 3.44 -8.07
CA ASP A 71 -8.18 4.85 -8.04
C ASP A 71 -7.20 5.17 -9.19
N GLU A 72 -7.56 6.16 -10.03
CA GLU A 72 -6.76 6.55 -11.22
C GLU A 72 -5.59 7.48 -10.88
N ARG A 73 -5.57 8.04 -9.67
CA ARG A 73 -4.53 8.98 -9.25
C ARG A 73 -3.15 8.36 -9.29
N THR A 74 -2.15 9.19 -9.49
CA THR A 74 -0.75 8.79 -9.30
C THR A 74 -0.50 8.42 -7.84
N ARG A 75 0.52 7.59 -7.59
CA ARG A 75 0.91 7.21 -6.22
C ARG A 75 1.16 8.43 -5.31
N VAL A 76 1.73 9.51 -5.87
CA VAL A 76 2.04 10.73 -5.11
C VAL A 76 0.77 11.49 -4.76
N GLU A 77 -0.19 11.63 -5.69
CA GLU A 77 -1.50 12.23 -5.38
C GLU A 77 -2.21 11.47 -4.27
N ALA A 78 -2.33 10.15 -4.40
CA ALA A 78 -3.11 9.34 -3.48
C ALA A 78 -2.48 9.29 -2.08
N PHE A 79 -1.15 9.10 -2.00
CA PHE A 79 -0.45 9.07 -0.70
C PHE A 79 -0.46 10.45 -0.05
N LEU A 80 -0.31 11.54 -0.82
CA LEU A 80 -0.41 12.90 -0.31
C LEU A 80 -1.79 13.17 0.29
N ASP A 81 -2.85 12.86 -0.46
CA ASP A 81 -4.22 13.06 -0.04
C ASP A 81 -4.57 12.24 1.21
N GLU A 82 -4.18 10.96 1.25
CA GLU A 82 -4.40 10.12 2.43
C GLU A 82 -3.60 10.65 3.64
N LEU A 83 -2.32 10.99 3.49
CA LEU A 83 -1.51 11.51 4.60
C LEU A 83 -1.97 12.89 5.08
N ALA A 84 -2.54 13.73 4.20
CA ALA A 84 -3.09 15.03 4.57
C ALA A 84 -4.37 14.88 5.42
N HIS A 85 -5.26 13.97 5.02
CA HIS A 85 -6.60 13.82 5.64
C HIS A 85 -6.68 12.72 6.69
N TRP A 86 -5.63 11.91 6.86
CA TRP A 86 -5.62 10.84 7.84
C TRP A 86 -5.66 11.40 9.27
N ASP A 87 -6.62 10.97 10.07
CA ASP A 87 -6.85 11.40 11.45
C ASP A 87 -6.07 10.59 12.50
N GLU A 88 -5.19 9.68 12.05
CA GLU A 88 -4.33 8.82 12.88
C GLU A 88 -5.08 7.85 13.81
N LYS A 89 -6.41 7.69 13.66
CA LYS A 89 -7.20 6.77 14.50
C LYS A 89 -7.09 5.30 14.08
N SER A 90 -6.72 5.04 12.83
CA SER A 90 -6.60 3.70 12.30
C SER A 90 -5.36 3.57 11.43
N PRO A 91 -4.62 2.45 11.50
CA PRO A 91 -3.38 2.31 10.77
C PRO A 91 -3.60 2.21 9.26
N ARG A 92 -2.51 2.35 8.51
CA ARG A 92 -2.44 2.28 7.05
C ARG A 92 -1.30 1.38 6.61
N ILE A 93 -1.44 0.73 5.46
CA ILE A 93 -0.29 0.20 4.71
C ILE A 93 -0.25 0.91 3.37
N PHE A 94 0.88 1.51 3.06
CA PHE A 94 1.14 2.13 1.76
C PHE A 94 2.01 1.20 0.94
N LEU A 95 1.53 0.76 -0.22
CA LEU A 95 2.22 -0.17 -1.10
C LEU A 95 2.56 0.48 -2.43
N MET A 96 3.80 0.31 -2.85
CA MET A 96 4.23 0.59 -4.22
C MET A 96 4.58 -0.73 -4.90
N PHE A 97 4.09 -0.91 -6.12
CA PHE A 97 4.38 -2.08 -6.94
C PHE A 97 5.33 -1.70 -8.08
N ASP A 98 6.35 -2.52 -8.29
CA ASP A 98 7.30 -2.36 -9.38
C ASP A 98 7.90 -3.70 -9.82
N LYS A 99 7.28 -4.31 -10.84
CA LYS A 99 7.57 -5.60 -11.51
C LYS A 99 7.64 -6.82 -10.58
N ALA A 100 8.54 -6.80 -9.60
CA ALA A 100 8.65 -7.79 -8.55
C ALA A 100 7.49 -7.64 -7.53
N PRO A 101 7.11 -8.73 -6.85
CA PRO A 101 6.16 -8.65 -5.74
C PRO A 101 6.82 -7.93 -4.57
N VAL A 102 6.02 -7.29 -3.71
CA VAL A 102 6.50 -6.79 -2.42
C VAL A 102 6.82 -8.00 -1.52
N PRO A 103 8.08 -8.18 -1.06
CA PRO A 103 8.41 -9.22 -0.11
C PRO A 103 7.60 -9.06 1.17
N ILE A 104 7.17 -10.16 1.78
CA ILE A 104 6.42 -10.11 3.03
C ILE A 104 7.21 -9.41 4.16
N ALA A 105 8.54 -9.56 4.17
CA ALA A 105 9.44 -8.89 5.09
C ALA A 105 9.48 -7.36 4.90
N HIS A 106 8.98 -6.83 3.78
CA HIS A 106 8.87 -5.40 3.52
C HIS A 106 7.47 -4.85 3.83
N LEU A 107 6.54 -5.68 4.32
CA LEU A 107 5.20 -5.25 4.63
C LEU A 107 5.12 -4.70 6.05
N PHE A 108 4.83 -3.41 6.19
CA PHE A 108 4.74 -2.75 7.48
C PHE A 108 3.50 -1.86 7.61
N LEU A 109 2.95 -1.83 8.82
CA LEU A 109 1.96 -0.84 9.21
C LEU A 109 2.60 0.52 9.44
N THR A 110 1.90 1.54 8.97
CA THR A 110 2.04 2.92 9.42
C THR A 110 0.93 3.17 10.44
N VAL A 111 1.32 3.47 11.68
CA VAL A 111 0.38 3.71 12.80
C VAL A 111 0.31 5.18 13.21
N ASP A 112 1.32 5.97 12.82
CA ASP A 112 1.50 7.37 13.19
C ASP A 112 2.27 8.10 12.08
N LYS A 113 1.94 9.37 11.80
CA LYS A 113 2.56 10.18 10.74
C LYS A 113 4.03 10.53 10.98
N ARG A 114 4.54 10.36 12.20
CA ARG A 114 5.96 10.51 12.53
C ARG A 114 6.81 9.34 12.03
N ALA A 115 6.19 8.23 11.64
CA ALA A 115 6.85 7.05 11.10
C ALA A 115 6.05 6.45 9.93
N VAL A 116 5.86 7.24 8.87
CA VAL A 116 5.25 6.78 7.61
C VAL A 116 6.15 5.72 6.98
N ARG A 117 5.56 4.58 6.60
CA ARG A 117 6.26 3.47 5.94
C ARG A 117 5.65 3.20 4.58
N ILE A 118 6.45 3.42 3.53
CA ILE A 118 6.08 3.09 2.15
C ILE A 118 6.77 1.78 1.76
N CYS A 119 5.95 0.74 1.59
CA CYS A 119 6.40 -0.63 1.36
C CYS A 119 6.54 -0.90 -0.14
N SER A 120 7.69 -1.41 -0.58
CA SER A 120 7.95 -1.69 -2.00
C SER A 120 8.82 -2.95 -2.18
N PRO A 121 8.96 -3.46 -3.42
CA PRO A 121 9.89 -4.56 -3.69
C PRO A 121 11.34 -4.21 -3.34
N ALA A 122 11.74 -2.95 -3.52
CA ALA A 122 13.11 -2.49 -3.26
C ALA A 122 13.43 -2.28 -1.77
N GLY A 123 12.42 -2.28 -0.90
CA GLY A 123 12.59 -2.00 0.53
C GLY A 123 11.45 -1.14 1.08
N VAL A 124 11.68 -0.63 2.28
CA VAL A 124 10.71 0.18 3.03
C VAL A 124 11.28 1.56 3.28
N GLU A 125 10.70 2.57 2.65
CA GLU A 125 11.06 3.96 2.93
C GLU A 125 10.32 4.40 4.19
N THR A 126 11.05 4.80 5.22
CA THR A 126 10.48 5.28 6.49
C THR A 126 10.84 6.74 6.72
N PHE A 127 9.85 7.58 7.04
CA PHE A 127 10.09 9.00 7.29
C PHE A 127 9.04 9.63 8.21
N ASN A 128 9.38 10.79 8.79
CA ASN A 128 8.44 11.64 9.50
C ASN A 128 7.74 12.57 8.50
N TRP A 129 6.42 12.44 8.38
CA TRP A 129 5.58 13.29 7.52
C TRP A 129 5.67 14.78 7.86
N ASN A 130 5.97 15.10 9.12
CA ASN A 130 6.01 16.47 9.61
C ASN A 130 7.38 17.14 9.43
N GLU A 131 8.37 16.41 8.91
CA GLU A 131 9.73 16.90 8.71
C GLU A 131 10.07 16.99 7.22
N ALA A 132 10.82 18.03 6.88
CA ALA A 132 11.36 18.19 5.54
C ALA A 132 12.32 17.03 5.21
N PRO A 133 12.37 16.57 3.95
CA PRO A 133 13.32 15.55 3.54
C PRO A 133 14.76 16.06 3.67
N SER A 134 15.65 15.18 4.11
CA SER A 134 17.10 15.40 4.07
C SER A 134 17.67 15.06 2.68
N PRO A 135 18.95 15.39 2.40
CA PRO A 135 19.61 14.96 1.17
C PRO A 135 19.60 13.44 0.97
N GLU A 136 19.60 12.66 2.06
CA GLU A 136 19.59 11.19 2.06
C GLU A 136 18.18 10.59 2.02
N SER A 137 17.13 11.41 2.17
CA SER A 137 15.74 10.94 2.12
C SER A 137 15.46 10.24 0.79
N GLY A 138 14.59 9.23 0.86
CA GLY A 138 14.17 8.50 -0.33
C GLY A 138 13.31 9.33 -1.28
N GLY A 139 13.09 8.75 -2.46
CA GLY A 139 12.44 9.45 -3.56
C GLY A 139 10.98 9.80 -3.27
N ILE A 140 10.26 8.97 -2.51
CA ILE A 140 8.84 9.21 -2.27
C ILE A 140 8.64 10.34 -1.25
N GLN A 141 9.42 10.40 -0.16
CA GLN A 141 9.34 11.52 0.79
C GLN A 141 9.61 12.84 0.08
N LYS A 142 10.68 12.90 -0.73
CA LYS A 142 11.02 14.10 -1.52
C LYS A 142 9.89 14.51 -2.47
N ALA A 143 9.30 13.54 -3.18
CA ALA A 143 8.19 13.81 -4.10
C ALA A 143 6.93 14.32 -3.39
N LEU A 144 6.58 13.71 -2.25
CA LEU A 144 5.44 14.12 -1.44
C LEU A 144 5.64 15.52 -0.85
N TRP A 145 6.83 15.80 -0.31
CA TRP A 145 7.17 17.11 0.24
C TRP A 145 7.06 18.21 -0.82
N LYS A 146 7.67 17.99 -1.99
CA LYS A 146 7.61 18.93 -3.13
C LYS A 146 6.17 19.28 -3.54
N ARG A 147 5.25 18.31 -3.52
CA ARG A 147 3.83 18.58 -3.83
C ARG A 147 3.06 19.23 -2.69
N ARG A 148 3.43 18.96 -1.44
CA ARG A 148 2.80 19.56 -0.25
C ARG A 148 3.12 21.05 -0.13
N THR A 149 4.34 21.44 -0.45
CA THR A 149 4.80 22.84 -0.40
C THR A 149 5.04 23.34 -1.82
N PRO A 150 3.99 23.73 -2.57
CA PRO A 150 4.19 24.38 -3.85
C PRO A 150 5.01 25.65 -3.63
N ALA A 151 6.05 25.82 -4.44
CA ALA A 151 6.91 27.00 -4.46
C ALA A 151 6.12 28.26 -4.86
#